data_AF-A0A547PKD6-F1
#
_entry.id   AF-A0A547PKD6-F1
#
_cell.length_a   1.000
_cell.length_b   1.000
_cell.length_c   1.000
_cell.angle_alpha   90.00
_cell.angle_beta   90.00
_cell.angle_gamma   90.00
#
_symmetry.space_group_name_H-M   'P 1'
#
loop_
_entity.id
_entity.type
_entity.pdbx_description
1 polymer ?
#
loop_
_entity_poly.entity_id
_entity_poly.type
_entity_poly.pdbx_seq_one_letter_code
_entity_poly.pdbx_strand_id
1 'polypeptide(L)' 'LRSAIFMPALVAVRFNADLKRKYQALLDKGKPPKLAITAVMRKLILLANALLRDGRKWDERSA' A
#
# COMPACT_ATOMS: atom_id res chain seq x y z
N LEU A 1 4.45 4.38 -14.49
CA LEU A 1 3.69 3.72 -13.39
C LEU A 1 4.33 3.91 -12.01
N ARG A 2 5.62 3.57 -11.81
CA ARG A 2 6.31 3.69 -10.51
C ARG A 2 6.20 5.09 -9.90
N SER A 3 6.42 6.14 -10.69
CA SER A 3 6.34 7.53 -10.26
C SER A 3 4.93 7.95 -9.84
N ALA A 4 3.92 7.48 -10.56
CA ALA A 4 2.51 7.82 -10.31
C ALA A 4 2.00 7.25 -8.98
N ILE A 5 2.50 6.08 -8.56
CA ILE A 5 2.02 5.40 -7.35
C ILE A 5 2.93 5.61 -6.13
N PHE A 6 4.10 6.23 -6.31
CA PHE A 6 5.01 6.55 -5.21
C PHE A 6 4.41 7.56 -4.23
N MET A 7 3.86 8.68 -4.75
CA MET A 7 3.21 9.68 -3.90
C MET A 7 1.97 9.13 -3.17
N PRO A 8 1.06 8.40 -3.83
CA PRO A 8 -0.02 7.69 -3.14
C PRO A 8 0.47 6.73 -2.04
N ALA A 9 1.56 5.98 -2.27
CA ALA A 9 2.09 5.08 -1.26
C ALA A 9 2.64 5.83 -0.02
N LEU A 10 3.28 6.99 -0.22
CA LEU A 10 3.73 7.84 0.90
C LEU A 10 2.55 8.38 1.71
N VAL A 11 1.49 8.86 1.04
CA VAL A 11 0.26 9.33 1.69
C VAL A 11 -0.39 8.18 2.46
N ALA A 12 -0.48 6.99 1.84
CA ALA A 12 -1.06 5.81 2.46
C ALA A 12 -0.33 5.39 3.74
N VAL A 13 1.01 5.42 3.77
CA VAL A 13 1.80 5.12 4.97
C VAL A 13 1.56 6.14 6.10
N ARG A 14 1.20 7.38 5.77
CA ARG A 14 0.97 8.43 6.77
C ARG A 14 -0.44 8.38 7.37
N PHE A 15 -1.45 8.15 6.53
CA PHE A 15 -2.85 8.31 6.92
C PHE A 15 -3.61 7.00 7.11
N ASN A 16 -3.13 5.88 6.55
CA ASN A 16 -3.77 4.58 6.71
C ASN A 16 -3.00 3.73 7.74
N ALA A 17 -3.64 3.41 8.86
CA ALA A 17 -3.02 2.69 9.97
C ALA A 17 -2.53 1.28 9.58
N ASP A 18 -3.26 0.57 8.74
CA ASP A 18 -2.89 -0.76 8.24
C ASP A 18 -1.63 -0.73 7.38
N LEU A 19 -1.58 0.20 6.43
CA LEU A 19 -0.43 0.36 5.55
C LEU A 19 0.78 0.92 6.30
N LYS A 20 0.56 1.78 7.30
CA LYS A 20 1.60 2.21 8.24
C LYS A 20 2.18 1.04 9.03
N ARG A 21 1.34 0.18 9.60
CA ARG A 21 1.76 -1.04 10.31
C ARG A 21 2.60 -1.95 9.40
N LYS A 22 2.17 -2.13 8.15
CA LYS A 22 2.91 -2.96 7.18
C LYS A 22 4.27 -2.37 6.83
N TYR A 23 4.34 -1.06 6.64
CA TYR A 23 5.57 -0.33 6.39
C TYR A 23 6.53 -0.46 7.59
N GLN A 24 6.05 -0.19 8.80
CA GLN A 24 6.85 -0.28 10.02
C GLN A 24 7.36 -1.69 10.26
N ALA A 25 6.51 -2.72 10.12
CA ALA A 25 6.91 -4.12 10.27
C ALA A 25 8.02 -4.56 9.29
N LEU A 26 8.19 -3.88 8.15
CA LEU A 26 9.31 -4.12 7.24
C LEU A 26 10.57 -3.38 7.68
N LEU A 27 10.44 -2.16 8.19
CA LEU A 27 11.56 -1.42 8.78
C LEU A 27 12.11 -2.14 10.01
N ASP A 28 11.25 -2.64 10.88
CA ASP A 28 11.62 -3.38 12.10
C ASP A 28 12.38 -4.67 11.76
N LYS A 29 12.12 -5.23 10.57
CA LYS A 29 12.86 -6.38 10.01
C LYS A 29 14.18 -5.99 9.32
N GLY A 30 14.64 -4.75 9.49
CA GLY A 30 15.87 -4.22 8.90
C GLY A 30 15.79 -4.00 7.38
N LYS A 31 14.59 -3.97 6.79
CA LYS A 31 14.47 -3.74 5.34
C LYS A 31 14.68 -2.27 4.99
N PRO A 32 15.33 -1.97 3.85
CA PRO A 32 15.49 -0.59 3.41
C PRO A 32 14.14 0.12 3.23
N PRO A 33 14.00 1.40 3.60
CA PRO A 33 12.75 2.15 3.47
C PRO A 33 12.15 2.15 2.06
N LYS A 34 13.00 2.21 1.02
CA LYS A 34 12.56 2.10 -0.38
C LYS A 34 11.88 0.77 -0.69
N LEU A 35 12.33 -0.32 -0.08
CA LEU A 35 11.73 -1.64 -0.26
C LEU A 35 10.39 -1.72 0.47
N ALA A 36 10.30 -1.13 1.67
CA ALA A 36 9.05 -1.04 2.41
C ALA A 36 7.99 -0.22 1.66
N ILE A 37 8.34 0.93 1.07
CA ILE A 37 7.44 1.71 0.20
C ILE A 37 7.02 0.88 -1.02
N THR A 38 7.95 0.15 -1.64
CA THR A 38 7.66 -0.72 -2.79
C THR A 38 6.63 -1.81 -2.44
N ALA A 39 6.69 -2.36 -1.23
CA ALA A 39 5.71 -3.32 -0.74
C ALA A 39 4.30 -2.69 -0.59
N VAL A 40 4.23 -1.45 -0.08
CA VAL A 40 2.97 -0.68 0.02
C VAL A 40 2.42 -0.39 -1.38
N MET A 41 3.25 0.07 -2.31
CA MET A 41 2.84 0.30 -3.71
C MET A 41 2.23 -0.97 -4.32
N ARG A 42 2.85 -2.13 -4.10
CA ARG A 42 2.32 -3.42 -4.60
C ARG A 42 0.97 -3.76 -3.99
N LYS A 43 0.77 -3.53 -2.68
CA LYS A 43 -0.53 -3.76 -2.02
C LYS A 43 -1.62 -2.86 -2.60
N LEU A 44 -1.31 -1.59 -2.89
CA LEU A 44 -2.26 -0.65 -3.52
C LEU A 44 -2.66 -1.09 -4.93
N ILE A 45 -1.70 -1.52 -5.75
CA ILE A 45 -1.97 -2.01 -7.11
C ILE A 45 -2.84 -3.27 -7.06
N LEU A 46 -2.53 -4.20 -6.16
CA LEU A 46 -3.32 -5.43 -6.00
C LEU A 46 -4.75 -5.13 -5.57
N LEU A 47 -4.95 -4.19 -4.65
CA LEU A 47 -6.27 -3.76 -4.21
C LEU A 47 -7.04 -3.11 -5.36
N ALA A 48 -6.43 -2.17 -6.08
CA ALA A 48 -7.07 -1.53 -7.24
C ALA A 48 -7.46 -2.57 -8.30
N ASN A 49 -6.55 -3.51 -8.61
CA ASN A 49 -6.82 -4.57 -9.57
C ASN A 49 -7.96 -5.51 -9.12
N ALA A 50 -8.03 -5.86 -7.84
CA ALA A 50 -9.11 -6.68 -7.30
C ALA A 50 -10.46 -5.97 -7.40
N LEU A 51 -10.53 -4.68 -7.03
CA LEU A 51 -11.75 -3.89 -7.13
C LEU A 51 -12.26 -3.77 -8.58
N LEU A 52 -11.35 -3.51 -9.52
CA LEU A 52 -11.68 -3.42 -10.94
C LEU A 52 -12.16 -4.75 -11.51
N ARG A 53 -11.47 -5.85 -11.17
CA ARG A 53 -11.84 -7.20 -11.60
C ARG A 53 -13.22 -7.59 -11.09
N ASP A 54 -13.51 -7.28 -9.84
CA ASP A 54 -14.75 -7.67 -9.17
C ASP A 54 -15.87 -6.63 -9.37
N GLY A 55 -15.63 -5.57 -10.17
CA GLY A 55 -16.61 -4.53 -10.50
C GLY A 55 -17.14 -3.75 -9.29
N ARG A 56 -16.40 -3.73 -8.18
CA ARG A 56 -16.88 -3.22 -6.88
C ARG A 56 -16.08 -2.02 -6.41
N LYS A 57 -16.74 -1.18 -5.61
CA LYS A 57 -16.08 -0.06 -4.91
C LYS A 57 -15.35 -0.57 -3.67
N TRP A 58 -14.34 0.20 -3.24
CA TRP A 58 -13.64 -0.04 -1.99
C TRP A 58 -14.60 0.05 -0.80
N ASP A 59 -14.44 -0.86 0.16
CA ASP A 59 -15.14 -0.86 1.45
C ASP A 59 -14.12 -1.17 2.55
N GLU A 60 -14.14 -0.38 3.63
CA GLU A 60 -13.18 -0.44 4.73
C GLU A 60 -13.22 -1.79 5.46
N ARG A 61 -14.38 -2.45 5.47
CA ARG A 61 -14.58 -3.76 6.14
C ARG A 61 -13.92 -4.94 5.42
N SER A 62 -13.48 -4.76 4.17
CA SER A 62 -12.93 -5.84 3.34
C SER A 62 -11.39 -5.84 3.26
N ALA A 63 -10.71 -4.90 3.93
CA ALA A 63 -9.29 -4.61 3.75
C ALA A 63 -8.37 -5.26 4.80
#